data_AF-A0A562TI88-F1
#
_entry.id   AF-A0A562TI88-F1
#
_cell.length_a   1.000
_cell.length_b   1.000
_cell.length_c   1.000
_cell.angle_alpha   90.00
_cell.angle_beta   90.00
_cell.angle_gamma   90.00
#
_symmetry.space_group_name_H-M   'P 1'
#
loop_
_entity.id
_entity.type
_entity.pdbx_description
1 polymer ?
#
loop_
_entity_poly.entity_id
_entity_poly.type
_entity_poly.pdbx_seq_one_letter_code
_entity_poly.pdbx_strand_id
1 'polypeptide(L)'
;MSLFKTLGLTIATAGTLFAATLMSANAGPGMGSSLVECYNNWINYCDEHTAGYPNNCYTESLNMCDETHSAAISEIPGYKVQAMKRNSLRKAKPARATLKAPAVNPVRLAN
;
A
#
# COMPACT_ATOMS: atom_id res chain seq x y z
N MET A 1 8.44 -50.58 32.89
CA MET A 1 8.52 -50.15 31.48
C MET A 1 7.41 -49.13 31.25
N SER A 2 7.62 -47.88 31.65
CA SER A 2 8.22 -46.77 30.87
C SER A 2 7.15 -45.97 30.12
N LEU A 3 6.84 -44.80 30.70
CA LEU A 3 6.04 -43.71 30.13
C LEU A 3 6.60 -43.22 28.79
N PHE A 4 5.74 -43.09 27.78
CA PHE A 4 5.98 -42.21 26.61
C PHE A 4 4.63 -41.64 26.17
N LYS A 5 4.28 -40.43 26.60
CA LYS A 5 4.65 -39.11 26.05
C LYS A 5 3.57 -38.58 25.09
N THR A 6 2.66 -37.81 25.70
CA THR A 6 1.70 -36.89 25.09
C THR A 6 2.44 -35.88 24.20
N LEU A 7 2.23 -35.95 22.89
CA LEU A 7 2.69 -34.94 21.93
C LEU A 7 1.71 -33.77 21.93
N GLY A 8 1.98 -32.77 22.76
CA GLY A 8 1.36 -31.46 22.68
C GLY A 8 1.95 -30.68 21.51
N LEU A 9 1.18 -30.51 20.43
CA LEU A 9 1.46 -29.50 19.42
C LEU A 9 0.82 -28.18 19.85
N THR A 10 1.56 -27.37 20.59
CA THR A 10 1.28 -25.94 20.72
C THR A 10 1.85 -25.24 19.48
N ILE A 11 1.00 -25.06 18.46
CA ILE A 11 1.30 -24.13 17.37
C ILE A 11 0.99 -22.73 17.89
N ALA A 12 2.01 -22.09 18.45
CA ALA A 12 2.00 -20.66 18.71
C ALA A 12 2.24 -19.93 17.39
N THR A 13 1.19 -19.72 16.59
CA THR A 13 1.23 -18.74 15.49
C THR A 13 0.98 -17.37 16.09
N ALA A 14 2.05 -16.78 16.62
CA ALA A 14 2.23 -15.34 16.61
C ALA A 14 2.45 -14.91 15.15
N GLY A 15 1.77 -13.87 14.70
CA GLY A 15 1.99 -13.32 13.36
C GLY A 15 0.70 -12.79 12.78
N THR A 16 0.29 -11.62 13.26
CA THR A 16 0.24 -10.36 12.50
C THR A 16 -1.19 -9.97 12.25
N LEU A 17 -1.54 -8.83 12.84
CA LEU A 17 -2.74 -8.06 12.61
C LEU A 17 -3.13 -8.14 11.13
N PHE A 18 -4.21 -8.86 10.83
CA PHE A 18 -5.01 -8.52 9.66
C PHE A 18 -5.56 -7.12 9.95
N ALA A 19 -4.80 -6.10 9.56
CA ALA A 19 -5.38 -4.81 9.28
C ALA A 19 -6.32 -5.04 8.10
N ALA A 20 -7.56 -5.39 8.43
CA ALA A 20 -8.68 -5.35 7.51
C ALA A 20 -8.62 -3.95 6.90
N THR A 21 -8.22 -3.87 5.64
CA THR A 21 -8.30 -2.65 4.87
C THR A 21 -9.78 -2.33 4.80
N LEU A 22 -10.18 -1.38 5.65
CA LEU A 22 -11.41 -0.63 5.53
C LEU A 22 -11.32 0.14 4.20
N MET A 23 -11.49 -0.55 3.08
CA MET A 23 -12.06 0.07 1.90
C MET A 23 -13.52 0.29 2.23
N SER A 24 -13.76 1.32 3.05
CA SER A 24 -15.07 1.90 3.28
C SER A 24 -15.75 2.02 1.93
N ALA A 25 -17.00 1.59 1.85
CA ALA A 25 -17.83 1.57 0.65
C ALA A 25 -18.16 2.97 0.10
N ASN A 26 -17.13 3.78 -0.14
CA ASN A 26 -17.19 4.99 -0.91
C ASN A 26 -17.00 4.57 -2.37
N ALA A 27 -17.93 4.96 -3.24
CA ALA A 27 -17.74 4.83 -4.68
C ALA A 27 -16.39 5.44 -5.05
N GLY A 28 -15.47 4.61 -5.57
CA GLY A 28 -14.17 5.05 -6.04
C GLY A 28 -14.30 6.09 -7.16
N PRO A 29 -13.24 6.82 -7.48
CA PRO A 29 -13.26 7.75 -8.60
C PRO A 29 -13.52 6.99 -9.91
N GLY A 30 -14.04 7.68 -10.91
CA GLY A 30 -14.27 7.09 -12.23
C GLY A 30 -12.98 6.54 -12.85
N MET A 31 -13.10 5.44 -13.59
CA MET A 31 -11.99 4.78 -14.28
C MET A 31 -11.37 5.59 -15.43
N GLY A 32 -11.95 6.76 -15.75
CA GLY A 32 -11.50 7.60 -16.86
C GLY A 32 -11.67 6.98 -18.23
N SER A 33 -11.43 7.78 -19.26
CA SER A 33 -11.46 7.36 -20.67
C SER A 33 -10.15 6.74 -21.15
N SER A 34 -9.06 6.96 -20.40
CA SER A 34 -7.72 6.45 -20.72
C SER A 34 -7.01 5.89 -19.50
N LEU A 35 -6.03 5.01 -19.73
CA LEU A 35 -5.22 4.40 -18.68
C LEU A 35 -4.52 5.43 -17.78
N VAL A 36 -3.99 6.51 -18.37
CA VAL A 36 -3.29 7.59 -17.64
C VAL A 36 -4.27 8.38 -16.76
N GLU A 37 -5.47 8.64 -17.27
CA GLU A 37 -6.54 9.29 -16.52
C GLU A 37 -6.97 8.42 -15.33
N CYS A 38 -7.17 7.13 -15.56
CA CYS A 38 -7.48 6.14 -14.51
C CYS A 38 -6.44 6.21 -13.39
N TYR A 39 -5.15 6.10 -13.75
CA TYR A 39 -4.08 6.17 -12.76
C TYR A 39 -4.13 7.47 -11.96
N ASN A 40 -4.21 8.63 -12.61
CA ASN A 40 -4.21 9.91 -11.90
C ASN A 40 -5.42 10.07 -10.97
N ASN A 41 -6.62 9.65 -11.40
CA ASN A 41 -7.84 9.71 -10.59
C ASN A 41 -7.68 8.90 -9.30
N TRP A 42 -7.14 7.68 -9.42
CA TRP A 42 -6.92 6.82 -8.27
C TRP A 42 -5.74 7.25 -7.39
N ILE A 43 -4.67 7.82 -7.95
CA ILE A 43 -3.61 8.44 -7.14
C ILE A 43 -4.20 9.55 -6.26
N ASN A 44 -4.99 10.45 -6.86
CA ASN A 44 -5.63 11.55 -6.12
C ASN A 44 -6.58 11.01 -5.03
N TYR A 45 -7.40 10.02 -5.35
CA TYR A 45 -8.29 9.39 -4.38
C TYR A 45 -7.51 8.77 -3.21
N CYS A 46 -6.45 8.04 -3.49
CA CYS A 46 -5.60 7.45 -2.45
C CYS A 46 -4.91 8.53 -1.61
N ASP A 47 -4.47 9.64 -2.20
CA ASP A 47 -3.88 10.76 -1.45
C ASP A 47 -4.87 11.41 -0.47
N GLU A 48 -6.15 11.47 -0.83
CA GLU A 48 -7.22 12.02 0.00
C GLU A 48 -7.72 11.05 1.08
N HIS A 49 -7.69 9.75 0.80
CA HIS A 49 -8.34 8.73 1.64
C HIS A 49 -7.35 7.85 2.42
N THR A 50 -6.04 8.05 2.26
CA THR A 50 -5.02 7.26 2.94
C THR A 50 -3.94 8.12 3.60
N ALA A 51 -3.06 7.47 4.37
CA ALA A 51 -1.93 8.13 5.03
C ALA A 51 -0.79 8.55 4.08
N GLY A 52 -0.91 8.28 2.77
CA GLY A 52 0.10 8.53 1.75
C GLY A 52 0.84 7.28 1.26
N TYR A 53 1.62 7.41 0.20
CA TYR A 53 2.38 6.35 -0.47
C TYR A 53 3.67 5.98 0.29
N PRO A 54 4.06 4.68 0.38
CA PRO A 54 3.40 3.51 -0.20
C PRO A 54 2.32 2.90 0.69
N ASN A 55 1.21 2.47 0.07
CA ASN A 55 0.20 1.60 0.69
C ASN A 55 -0.60 0.82 -0.37
N ASN A 56 -1.50 -0.05 0.08
CA ASN A 56 -2.29 -0.93 -0.79
C ASN A 56 -3.22 -0.19 -1.75
N CYS A 57 -3.77 0.97 -1.37
CA CYS A 57 -4.67 1.75 -2.23
C CYS A 57 -4.00 2.05 -3.57
N TYR A 58 -2.74 2.50 -3.56
CA TYR A 58 -2.03 2.81 -4.80
C TYR A 58 -1.78 1.57 -5.66
N THR A 59 -1.45 0.43 -5.06
CA THR A 59 -1.12 -0.78 -5.84
C THR A 59 -2.37 -1.43 -6.41
N GLU A 60 -3.40 -1.61 -5.59
CA GLU A 60 -4.68 -2.22 -5.98
C GLU A 60 -5.38 -1.36 -7.03
N SER A 61 -5.40 -0.05 -6.85
CA SER A 61 -6.08 0.84 -7.80
C SER A 61 -5.37 0.91 -9.15
N LEU A 62 -4.04 0.92 -9.18
CA LEU A 62 -3.29 0.89 -10.44
C LEU A 62 -3.46 -0.45 -11.17
N ASN A 63 -3.60 -1.57 -10.45
CA ASN A 63 -3.89 -2.87 -11.07
C ASN A 63 -5.32 -2.94 -11.60
N MET A 64 -6.28 -2.38 -10.88
CA MET A 64 -7.66 -2.28 -11.36
C MET A 64 -7.79 -1.42 -12.62
N CYS A 65 -7.00 -0.34 -12.72
CA CYS A 65 -6.89 0.44 -13.95
C CYS A 65 -6.33 -0.40 -15.11
N ASP A 66 -5.35 -1.27 -14.85
CA ASP A 66 -4.81 -2.16 -15.89
C ASP A 66 -5.84 -3.16 -16.38
N GLU A 67 -6.61 -3.75 -15.47
CA GLU A 67 -7.66 -4.70 -15.81
C GLU A 67 -8.76 -4.04 -16.64
N THR A 68 -9.20 -2.85 -16.23
CA THR A 68 -10.23 -2.07 -16.91
C THR A 68 -9.80 -1.62 -18.30
N HIS A 69 -8.54 -1.19 -18.44
CA HIS A 69 -7.95 -0.72 -19.71
C HIS A 69 -7.07 -1.79 -20.36
N SER A 70 -7.36 -3.08 -20.12
CA SER A 70 -6.55 -4.21 -20.60
C SER A 70 -6.39 -4.25 -22.12
N ALA A 71 -7.43 -3.85 -22.86
CA ALA A 71 -7.37 -3.69 -24.31
C ALA A 71 -6.31 -2.66 -24.73
N ALA A 72 -6.31 -1.47 -24.12
CA ALA A 72 -5.30 -0.45 -24.39
C ALA A 72 -3.89 -0.89 -23.96
N ILE A 73 -3.78 -1.63 -22.84
CA ILE A 73 -2.49 -2.19 -22.40
C ILE A 73 -1.94 -3.21 -23.40
N SER A 74 -2.79 -4.01 -24.04
CA SER A 74 -2.33 -5.02 -25.02
C SER A 74 -1.61 -4.41 -26.23
N GLU A 75 -1.91 -3.15 -26.55
CA GLU A 75 -1.29 -2.38 -27.63
C GLU A 75 -0.04 -1.59 -27.17
N ILE A 76 0.17 -1.46 -25.86
CA ILE A 76 1.26 -0.68 -25.28
C ILE A 76 2.36 -1.62 -24.77
N PRO A 77 3.62 -1.44 -25.16
CA PRO A 77 4.73 -2.20 -24.60
C PRO A 77 4.75 -2.15 -23.07
N GLY A 78 4.88 -3.30 -22.40
CA GLY A 78 4.78 -3.37 -20.93
C GLY A 78 5.73 -2.44 -20.17
N TYR A 79 6.93 -2.16 -20.71
CA TYR A 79 7.84 -1.17 -20.10
C TYR A 79 7.26 0.25 -20.09
N LYS A 80 6.46 0.62 -21.10
CA LYS A 80 5.76 1.92 -21.14
C LYS A 80 4.63 1.95 -20.13
N VAL A 81 3.88 0.86 -19.97
CA VAL A 81 2.84 0.74 -18.91
C VAL A 81 3.46 0.96 -17.54
N GLN A 82 4.58 0.29 -17.26
CA GLN A 82 5.33 0.46 -16.01
C GLN A 82 5.91 1.87 -15.85
N ALA A 83 6.30 2.53 -16.93
CA ALA A 83 6.75 3.93 -16.89
C ALA A 83 5.59 4.89 -16.57
N MET A 84 4.40 4.66 -17.13
CA MET A 84 3.20 5.44 -16.84
C MET A 84 2.79 5.30 -15.38
N LYS A 85 2.74 4.07 -14.85
CA LYS A 85 2.48 3.82 -13.42
C LYS A 85 3.46 4.59 -12.53
N ARG A 86 4.76 4.47 -12.81
CA ARG A 86 5.80 5.19 -12.07
C ARG A 86 5.63 6.70 -12.17
N ASN A 87 5.27 7.23 -13.34
CA ASN A 87 5.06 8.65 -13.53
C ASN A 87 3.83 9.16 -12.75
N SER A 88 2.75 8.40 -12.69
CA SER A 88 1.59 8.72 -11.86
C SER A 88 1.91 8.65 -10.37
N LEU A 89 2.65 7.63 -9.93
CA LEU A 89 3.09 7.48 -8.54
C LEU A 89 4.01 8.60 -8.05
N ARG A 90 4.74 9.27 -8.95
CA ARG A 90 5.53 10.47 -8.59
C ARG A 90 4.68 11.64 -8.08
N LYS A 91 3.37 11.63 -8.40
CA LYS A 91 2.42 12.63 -7.91
C LYS A 91 1.81 12.25 -6.56
N ALA A 92 1.95 10.98 -6.15
CA ALA A 92 1.40 10.50 -4.89
C ALA A 92 2.07 11.21 -3.72
N LYS A 93 1.26 11.64 -2.76
CA LYS A 93 1.75 12.21 -1.51
C LYS A 93 2.51 11.15 -0.73
N PRO A 94 3.79 11.36 -0.37
CA PRO A 94 4.50 10.41 0.45
C PRO A 94 3.82 10.29 1.81
N ALA A 95 3.73 9.07 2.31
CA ALA A 95 3.42 8.83 3.70
C ALA A 95 4.45 9.61 4.51
N ARG A 96 3.98 10.57 5.32
CA ARG A 96 4.88 11.21 6.28
C ARG A 96 5.30 10.11 7.24
N ALA A 97 6.53 9.63 7.10
CA ALA A 97 7.18 8.91 8.17
C ALA A 97 7.15 9.86 9.35
N THR A 98 6.31 9.58 10.35
CA THR A 98 6.42 10.22 11.65
C THR A 98 7.74 9.72 12.23
N LEU A 99 8.87 10.29 11.77
CA LEU A 99 10.16 10.16 12.43
C LEU A 99 9.98 10.88 13.76
N LYS A 100 9.45 10.16 14.75
CA LYS A 100 9.45 10.60 16.13
C LYS A 100 10.92 10.60 16.52
N ALA A 101 11.59 11.74 16.35
CA ALA A 101 12.95 11.91 16.82
C ALA A 101 12.95 11.52 18.32
N PRO A 102 13.84 10.61 18.76
CA PRO A 102 13.94 10.31 20.18
C PRO A 102 14.22 11.62 20.91
N ALA A 103 13.43 11.91 21.94
CA ALA A 103 13.68 13.06 22.79
C ALA A 103 15.03 12.85 23.47
N VAL A 104 16.07 13.52 22.97
CA VAL A 104 17.38 13.54 23.63
C VAL A 104 17.22 14.44 24.85
N ASN A 105 17.03 13.83 26.02
CA ASN A 105 17.15 14.56 27.28
C ASN A 105 18.63 14.90 27.48
N PRO A 106 19.01 16.19 27.58
CA PRO A 106 20.37 16.53 27.94
C PRO A 106 20.62 16.07 29.38
N VAL A 107 21.45 15.04 29.53
CA VAL A 107 22.01 14.67 30.84
C VAL A 107 22.92 15.82 31.27
N ARG A 108 22.46 16.66 32.19
CA ARG A 108 23.35 17.59 32.91
C ARG A 108 24.25 16.74 33.80
N LEU A 109 25.51 16.53 33.40
CA LEU A 109 26.55 16.17 34.35
C LEU A 109 26.80 17.39 35.25
N ALA A 110 26.42 17.29 36.51
CA ALA A 110 26.90 18.17 37.55
C ALA A 110 28.28 17.67 37.98
N ASN A 111 29.30 18.55 37.88
CA ASN A 111 30.57 18.43 38.59
C ASN A 111 30.51 19.30 39.83
#